data_AF-A0A1V2GUT0-F1
#
_entry.id   AF-A0A1V2GUT0-F1
#
_cell.length_a   1.000
_cell.length_b   1.000
_cell.length_c   1.000
_cell.angle_alpha   90.00
_cell.angle_beta   90.00
_cell.angle_gamma   90.00
#
_symmetry.space_group_name_H-M   'P 1'
#
loop_
_entity.id
_entity.type
_entity.pdbx_description
1 polymer ?
#
loop_
_entity_poly.entity_id
_entity_poly.type
_entity_poly.pdbx_seq_one_letter_code
_entity_poly.pdbx_strand_id
1 'polypeptide(L)'
;MVMPDAAGNDLVRAAAIATSWFAVQADYRGANFPVSASVPPRGNAMVLVAGNEGVPGVTLPRFEGPTLAVVPNPADPTAMLLVVGGRTGAEAASAAQALAVGRQALSGELAQVQPPEIPVRNEYDAPRWVRTDRPVRFGELVDPSELQSYGFAPGAIAIPFRTAPDLYTWRERSLPVDVRFRAPPGPVMDVAVSRLDASLNNIYLKSFPLREVEPGWPWSWVARNTGLGALPDRGEGQVGLPPYLVFGQNELQMRFDMRPLNRGDCISIPGDIRASIDPDSTIDLTRGYRFTEMPNLAHFAGSGFPFTKMADFSTTALVLPERANTLELSGAFTLLGKLAANVGYPAARIAVVRPAGLETVTDRELLVVGALGRQPALAQLLGQGSPLQVDGGRVSVALPTALESFRNLFLTDDRQMDRQRLEAVLATPGEATGMLIGFESPLKGNRSVIALTGTNPQGMEAMVTALRDPEMQPRIQGDLALLSGGRMTSYKVNRNYTVGHLPVHLMPQFWLGKRPDLLLGLVLVAALCIAIPTYWLLRRRAALRLRTRTQ
;
A
#
# COMPACT_ATOMS: atom_id res chain seq x y z
N MET A 1 -1.25 -5.67 -25.48
CA MET A 1 -0.83 -7.08 -25.36
C MET A 1 -1.78 -7.92 -26.18
N VAL A 2 -1.29 -8.88 -26.94
CA VAL A 2 -2.09 -9.75 -27.78
C VAL A 2 -2.17 -11.13 -27.15
N MET A 3 -3.37 -11.65 -26.99
CA MET A 3 -3.63 -12.97 -26.39
C MET A 3 -4.95 -13.54 -26.93
N PRO A 4 -5.07 -14.87 -27.12
CA PRO A 4 -6.30 -15.49 -27.61
C PRO A 4 -7.50 -15.34 -26.65
N ASP A 5 -8.72 -15.30 -27.20
CA ASP A 5 -10.00 -15.05 -26.50
C ASP A 5 -10.45 -16.15 -25.51
N ALA A 6 -9.62 -17.17 -25.27
CA ALA A 6 -9.86 -18.25 -24.30
C ALA A 6 -8.56 -18.78 -23.69
N ALA A 7 -7.60 -17.90 -23.40
CA ALA A 7 -6.29 -18.28 -22.86
C ALA A 7 -6.40 -19.19 -21.61
N GLY A 8 -5.64 -20.29 -21.60
CA GLY A 8 -5.51 -21.17 -20.44
C GLY A 8 -4.88 -20.46 -19.24
N ASN A 9 -5.02 -21.03 -18.04
CA ASN A 9 -4.49 -20.42 -16.79
C ASN A 9 -2.99 -20.13 -16.89
N ASP A 10 -2.20 -21.04 -17.48
CA ASP A 10 -0.76 -20.86 -17.60
C ASP A 10 -0.37 -19.75 -18.56
N LEU A 11 -1.13 -19.55 -19.64
CA LEU A 11 -0.88 -18.45 -20.58
C LEU A 11 -1.22 -17.10 -19.96
N VAL A 12 -2.32 -17.02 -19.20
CA VAL A 12 -2.67 -15.84 -18.40
C VAL A 12 -1.62 -15.58 -17.32
N ARG A 13 -1.07 -16.63 -16.70
CA ARG A 13 0.03 -16.51 -15.74
C ARG A 13 1.30 -15.97 -16.41
N ALA A 14 1.63 -16.43 -17.61
CA ALA A 14 2.74 -15.89 -18.41
C ALA A 14 2.56 -14.39 -18.69
N ALA A 15 1.34 -13.99 -19.10
CA ALA A 15 0.98 -12.60 -19.30
C ALA A 15 1.12 -11.77 -18.00
N ALA A 16 0.63 -12.27 -16.86
CA ALA A 16 0.76 -11.60 -15.56
C ALA A 16 2.23 -11.37 -15.18
N ILE A 17 3.09 -12.36 -15.37
CA ILE A 17 4.53 -12.25 -15.08
C ILE A 17 5.17 -11.20 -15.98
N ALA A 18 4.95 -11.27 -17.30
CA ALA A 18 5.58 -10.36 -18.24
C ALA A 18 5.10 -8.90 -18.07
N THR A 19 3.79 -8.69 -17.92
CA THR A 19 3.22 -7.36 -17.66
C THR A 19 3.71 -6.77 -16.33
N SER A 20 3.81 -7.58 -15.28
CA SER A 20 4.35 -7.13 -13.99
C SER A 20 5.81 -6.67 -14.09
N TRP A 21 6.63 -7.35 -14.89
CA TRP A 21 8.01 -6.93 -15.12
C TRP A 21 8.08 -5.59 -15.87
N PHE A 22 7.33 -5.43 -16.97
CA PHE A 22 7.27 -4.15 -17.67
C PHE A 22 6.77 -3.01 -16.78
N ALA A 23 5.83 -3.29 -15.87
CA ALA A 23 5.34 -2.31 -14.92
C ALA A 23 6.41 -1.86 -13.92
N VAL A 24 7.25 -2.79 -13.44
CA VAL A 24 8.39 -2.47 -12.57
C VAL A 24 9.37 -1.54 -13.28
N GLN A 25 9.64 -1.77 -14.57
CA GLN A 25 10.50 -0.91 -15.40
C GLN A 25 9.87 0.47 -15.70
N ALA A 26 8.54 0.53 -15.83
CA ALA A 26 7.80 1.74 -16.17
C ALA A 26 7.23 2.51 -14.95
N ASP A 27 7.69 2.22 -13.74
CA ASP A 27 7.14 2.75 -12.48
C ASP A 27 7.06 4.29 -12.45
N TYR A 28 8.05 4.98 -13.03
CA TYR A 28 8.14 6.45 -13.05
C TYR A 28 6.93 7.17 -13.68
N ARG A 29 6.18 6.50 -14.57
CA ARG A 29 4.96 7.03 -15.22
C ARG A 29 3.74 6.13 -15.07
N GLY A 30 3.92 4.98 -14.43
CA GLY A 30 2.96 3.88 -14.41
C GLY A 30 2.79 3.17 -15.77
N ALA A 31 2.04 2.08 -15.77
CA ALA A 31 1.80 1.27 -16.96
C ALA A 31 0.33 0.85 -17.07
N ASN A 32 -0.15 0.73 -18.32
CA ASN A 32 -1.45 0.15 -18.67
C ASN A 32 -1.21 -1.01 -19.64
N PHE A 33 -1.94 -2.10 -19.46
CA PHE A 33 -1.80 -3.30 -20.27
C PHE A 33 -3.11 -3.67 -20.96
N PRO A 34 -3.55 -2.90 -21.98
CA PRO A 34 -4.73 -3.26 -22.75
C PRO A 34 -4.49 -4.58 -23.48
N VAL A 35 -5.48 -5.46 -23.41
CA VAL A 35 -5.48 -6.79 -24.04
C VAL A 35 -6.35 -6.76 -25.28
N SER A 36 -5.84 -7.33 -26.37
CA SER A 36 -6.53 -7.47 -27.64
C SER A 36 -6.34 -8.88 -28.20
N ALA A 37 -7.29 -9.35 -29.01
CA ALA A 37 -7.15 -10.60 -29.74
C ALA A 37 -6.27 -10.46 -30.99
N SER A 38 -6.13 -9.25 -31.51
CA SER A 38 -5.34 -8.90 -32.69
C SER A 38 -4.19 -7.95 -32.37
N VAL A 39 -3.20 -7.92 -33.25
CA VAL A 39 -2.06 -7.00 -33.17
C VAL A 39 -2.54 -5.56 -33.37
N PRO A 40 -2.01 -4.59 -32.58
CA PRO A 40 -2.34 -3.19 -32.80
C PRO A 40 -1.86 -2.71 -34.17
N PRO A 41 -2.61 -1.79 -34.80
CA PRO A 41 -2.29 -1.30 -36.15
C PRO A 41 -0.99 -0.49 -36.21
N ARG A 42 -0.50 0.00 -35.07
CA ARG A 42 0.74 0.77 -34.94
C ARG A 42 1.42 0.48 -33.61
N GLY A 43 2.74 0.61 -33.58
CA GLY A 43 3.54 0.53 -32.37
C GLY A 43 3.82 -0.90 -31.89
N ASN A 44 4.55 -0.96 -30.78
CA ASN A 44 5.06 -2.22 -30.22
C ASN A 44 3.99 -2.95 -29.43
N ALA A 45 4.04 -4.28 -29.41
CA ALA A 45 3.19 -5.08 -28.55
C ALA A 45 3.89 -6.34 -28.05
N MET A 46 3.34 -6.87 -26.97
CA MET A 46 3.72 -8.19 -26.46
C MET A 46 2.66 -9.20 -26.90
N VAL A 47 3.09 -10.33 -27.44
CA VAL A 47 2.25 -11.41 -27.97
C VAL A 47 2.46 -12.66 -27.13
N LEU A 48 1.39 -13.16 -26.52
CA LEU A 48 1.41 -14.34 -25.65
C LEU A 48 0.73 -15.49 -26.38
N VAL A 49 1.48 -16.56 -26.65
CA VAL A 49 1.02 -17.71 -27.43
C VAL A 49 1.55 -19.03 -26.87
N ALA A 50 0.79 -20.11 -27.04
CA ALA A 50 1.21 -21.45 -26.65
C ALA A 50 0.82 -22.48 -27.72
N GLY A 51 1.68 -23.47 -27.92
CA GLY A 51 1.44 -24.56 -28.87
C GLY A 51 1.37 -24.07 -30.31
N ASN A 52 0.37 -24.55 -31.06
CA ASN A 52 0.13 -24.17 -32.44
C ASN A 52 -0.93 -23.05 -32.58
N GLU A 53 -1.25 -22.34 -31.49
CA GLU A 53 -2.16 -21.19 -31.57
C GLU A 53 -1.49 -20.07 -32.38
N GLY A 54 -2.12 -19.69 -33.49
CA GLY A 54 -1.66 -18.61 -34.35
C GLY A 54 -2.27 -17.27 -33.96
N VAL A 55 -1.51 -16.19 -34.14
CA VAL A 55 -2.06 -14.83 -34.15
C VAL A 55 -2.32 -14.40 -35.59
N PRO A 56 -3.53 -13.95 -35.94
CA PRO A 56 -3.84 -13.52 -37.30
C PRO A 56 -2.84 -12.47 -37.82
N GLY A 57 -2.25 -12.76 -38.99
CA GLY A 57 -1.32 -11.85 -39.66
C GLY A 57 0.12 -11.85 -39.14
N VAL A 58 0.45 -12.60 -38.08
CA VAL A 58 1.82 -12.68 -37.54
C VAL A 58 2.45 -14.01 -37.89
N THR A 59 3.64 -13.97 -38.48
CA THR A 59 4.44 -15.18 -38.69
C THR A 59 5.19 -15.50 -37.40
N LEU A 60 4.73 -16.52 -36.68
CA LEU A 60 5.34 -16.96 -35.42
C LEU A 60 6.45 -17.99 -35.68
N PRO A 61 7.53 -17.98 -34.89
CA PRO A 61 8.55 -19.03 -34.96
C PRO A 61 8.00 -20.36 -34.47
N ARG A 62 8.60 -21.46 -34.93
CA ARG A 62 8.29 -22.79 -34.39
C ARG A 62 8.85 -22.92 -32.98
N PHE A 63 7.99 -23.26 -32.01
CA PHE A 63 8.40 -23.43 -30.63
C PHE A 63 9.00 -24.82 -30.38
N GLU A 64 10.28 -24.89 -30.02
CA GLU A 64 10.95 -26.12 -29.58
C GLU A 64 11.04 -26.23 -28.04
N GLY A 65 10.73 -25.15 -27.33
CA GLY A 65 10.67 -25.06 -25.87
C GLY A 65 10.21 -23.65 -25.44
N PRO A 66 10.44 -23.25 -24.18
CA PRO A 66 10.23 -21.87 -23.73
C PRO A 66 11.03 -20.91 -24.62
N THR A 67 10.35 -19.97 -25.28
CA THR A 67 10.93 -19.14 -26.33
C THR A 67 10.54 -17.68 -26.15
N LEU A 68 11.53 -16.80 -26.26
CA LEU A 68 11.35 -15.36 -26.44
C LEU A 68 11.78 -15.01 -27.86
N ALA A 69 10.94 -14.30 -28.60
CA ALA A 69 11.29 -13.85 -29.94
C ALA A 69 10.85 -12.40 -30.17
N VAL A 70 11.57 -11.69 -31.02
CA VAL A 70 11.22 -10.36 -31.49
C VAL A 70 10.91 -10.47 -32.97
N VAL A 71 9.67 -10.18 -33.35
CA VAL A 71 9.21 -10.23 -34.76
C VAL A 71 8.67 -8.86 -35.17
N PRO A 72 8.80 -8.45 -36.44
CA PRO A 72 8.25 -7.17 -36.90
C PRO A 72 6.72 -7.16 -36.78
N ASN A 73 6.14 -5.99 -36.47
CA ASN A 73 4.70 -5.83 -36.51
C ASN A 73 4.21 -5.83 -37.97
N PRO A 74 3.33 -6.76 -38.39
CA PRO A 74 2.86 -6.84 -39.77
C PRO A 74 2.08 -5.60 -40.24
N ALA A 75 1.49 -4.85 -39.30
CA ALA A 75 0.75 -3.62 -39.60
C ALA A 75 1.64 -2.36 -39.57
N ASP A 76 2.81 -2.43 -38.95
CA ASP A 76 3.74 -1.31 -38.77
C ASP A 76 5.20 -1.81 -38.83
N PRO A 77 5.87 -1.73 -39.99
CA PRO A 77 7.23 -2.22 -40.17
C PRO A 77 8.29 -1.55 -39.28
N THR A 78 7.96 -0.40 -38.66
CA THR A 78 8.88 0.30 -37.75
C THR A 78 8.75 -0.16 -36.30
N ALA A 79 7.76 -1.00 -36.01
CA ALA A 79 7.46 -1.49 -34.68
C ALA A 79 7.76 -2.99 -34.56
N MET A 80 8.02 -3.41 -33.32
CA MET A 80 8.41 -4.78 -32.98
C MET A 80 7.40 -5.42 -32.03
N LEU A 81 7.23 -6.72 -32.18
CA LEU A 81 6.41 -7.57 -31.33
C LEU A 81 7.31 -8.49 -30.51
N LEU A 82 7.20 -8.41 -29.18
CA LEU A 82 7.84 -9.37 -28.28
C LEU A 82 6.92 -10.58 -28.12
N VAL A 83 7.28 -11.70 -28.71
CA VAL A 83 6.61 -12.99 -28.57
C VAL A 83 7.14 -13.71 -27.34
N VAL A 84 6.24 -14.02 -26.41
CA VAL A 84 6.52 -14.86 -25.24
C VAL A 84 5.68 -16.13 -25.39
N GLY A 85 6.34 -17.26 -25.61
CA GLY A 85 5.63 -18.48 -25.92
C GLY A 85 6.41 -19.77 -25.67
N GLY A 86 5.80 -20.88 -26.09
CA GLY A 86 6.35 -22.22 -25.97
C GLY A 86 5.39 -23.28 -26.50
N ARG A 87 5.74 -24.55 -26.41
CA ARG A 87 4.89 -25.66 -26.87
C ARG A 87 3.63 -25.82 -26.03
N THR A 88 3.67 -25.35 -24.78
CA THR A 88 2.57 -25.38 -23.82
C THR A 88 2.47 -24.05 -23.08
N GLY A 89 1.32 -23.79 -22.44
CA GLY A 89 1.17 -22.61 -21.59
C GLY A 89 2.19 -22.57 -20.44
N ALA A 90 2.56 -23.73 -19.89
CA ALA A 90 3.58 -23.83 -18.84
C ALA A 90 4.98 -23.42 -19.35
N GLU A 91 5.31 -23.76 -20.59
CA GLU A 91 6.55 -23.30 -21.23
C GLU A 91 6.50 -21.79 -21.51
N ALA A 92 5.36 -21.24 -21.94
CA ALA A 92 5.18 -19.80 -22.08
C ALA A 92 5.35 -19.07 -20.73
N ALA A 93 4.84 -19.64 -19.63
CA ALA A 93 5.06 -19.11 -18.28
C ALA A 93 6.53 -19.16 -17.87
N SER A 94 7.25 -20.23 -18.23
CA SER A 94 8.69 -20.35 -18.01
C SER A 94 9.48 -19.31 -18.81
N ALA A 95 9.08 -19.04 -20.06
CA ALA A 95 9.68 -17.99 -20.88
C ALA A 95 9.43 -16.60 -20.28
N ALA A 96 8.23 -16.34 -19.77
CA ALA A 96 7.91 -15.10 -19.06
C ALA A 96 8.74 -14.94 -17.76
N GLN A 97 8.98 -16.02 -17.01
CA GLN A 97 9.87 -16.00 -15.84
C GLN A 97 11.31 -15.71 -16.23
N ALA A 98 11.80 -16.31 -17.31
CA ALA A 98 13.13 -16.03 -17.84
C ALA A 98 13.27 -14.57 -18.29
N LEU A 99 12.25 -13.98 -18.92
CA LEU A 99 12.22 -12.56 -19.24
C LEU A 99 12.26 -11.68 -17.97
N ALA A 100 11.48 -12.04 -16.96
CA ALA A 100 11.25 -11.19 -15.80
C ALA A 100 12.35 -11.25 -14.73
N VAL A 101 12.92 -12.45 -14.51
CA VAL A 101 13.87 -12.74 -13.42
C VAL A 101 15.23 -13.22 -13.95
N GLY A 102 15.29 -13.64 -15.20
CA GLY A 102 16.51 -14.17 -15.80
C GLY A 102 17.65 -13.16 -15.77
N ARG A 103 18.83 -13.62 -15.38
CA ARG A 103 20.08 -12.86 -15.43
C ARG A 103 20.86 -13.07 -16.73
N GLN A 104 20.36 -13.92 -17.61
CA GLN A 104 21.00 -14.22 -18.88
C GLN A 104 20.84 -13.04 -19.83
N ALA A 105 21.93 -12.62 -20.46
CA ALA A 105 21.87 -11.65 -21.54
C ALA A 105 21.11 -12.27 -22.71
N LEU A 106 19.92 -11.76 -23.00
CA LEU A 106 19.14 -12.14 -24.17
C LEU A 106 19.72 -11.42 -25.39
N SER A 107 19.98 -12.16 -26.46
CA SER A 107 20.54 -11.61 -27.71
C SER A 107 19.94 -12.28 -28.93
N GLY A 108 19.78 -11.52 -30.01
CA GLY A 108 19.23 -12.01 -31.28
C GLY A 108 17.71 -11.89 -31.38
N GLU A 109 17.16 -12.33 -32.51
CA GLU A 109 15.73 -12.29 -32.82
C GLU A 109 14.93 -13.40 -32.13
N LEU A 110 15.58 -14.52 -31.81
CA LEU A 110 14.98 -15.69 -31.16
C LEU A 110 15.93 -16.23 -30.10
N ALA A 111 15.42 -16.42 -28.89
CA ALA A 111 16.13 -17.00 -27.77
C ALA A 111 15.28 -18.11 -27.13
N GLN A 112 15.82 -19.33 -27.15
CA GLN A 112 15.29 -20.42 -26.34
C GLN A 112 15.83 -20.27 -24.92
N VAL A 113 14.94 -20.27 -23.95
CA VAL A 113 15.27 -19.97 -22.55
C VAL A 113 14.95 -21.15 -21.65
N GLN A 114 15.63 -21.20 -20.52
CA GLN A 114 15.35 -22.16 -19.45
C GLN A 114 14.67 -21.43 -18.29
N PRO A 115 13.77 -22.11 -17.55
CA PRO A 115 13.17 -21.53 -16.36
C PRO A 115 14.28 -21.16 -15.36
N PRO A 116 14.35 -19.90 -14.89
CA PRO A 116 15.36 -19.52 -13.92
C PRO A 116 15.08 -20.17 -12.56
N GLU A 117 16.14 -20.43 -11.79
CA GLU A 117 15.98 -20.79 -10.39
C GLU A 117 15.61 -19.54 -9.59
N ILE A 118 14.36 -19.48 -9.14
CA ILE A 118 13.84 -18.37 -8.34
C ILE A 118 13.98 -18.76 -6.86
N PRO A 119 14.79 -18.06 -6.04
CA PRO A 119 14.91 -18.38 -4.62
C PRO A 119 13.59 -18.12 -3.88
N VAL A 120 13.36 -18.84 -2.78
CA VAL A 120 12.23 -18.56 -1.88
C VAL A 120 12.48 -17.22 -1.18
N ARG A 121 11.48 -16.36 -1.19
CA ARG A 121 11.53 -15.01 -0.61
C ARG A 121 11.00 -14.99 0.82
N ASN A 122 11.43 -14.01 1.60
CA ASN A 122 10.98 -13.79 2.98
C ASN A 122 9.89 -12.72 3.03
N GLU A 123 9.11 -12.69 4.11
CA GLU A 123 8.08 -11.67 4.28
C GLU A 123 8.71 -10.29 4.40
N TYR A 124 8.10 -9.28 3.76
CA TYR A 124 8.55 -7.88 3.79
C TYR A 124 9.93 -7.63 3.17
N ASP A 125 10.41 -8.52 2.29
CA ASP A 125 11.71 -8.41 1.62
C ASP A 125 11.67 -7.65 0.27
N ALA A 126 10.58 -6.94 0.00
CA ALA A 126 10.35 -6.19 -1.22
C ALA A 126 11.51 -5.23 -1.55
N PRO A 127 12.11 -5.28 -2.76
CA PRO A 127 13.28 -4.47 -3.10
C PRO A 127 13.08 -2.95 -2.96
N ARG A 128 11.87 -2.44 -3.20
CA ARG A 128 11.56 -0.99 -3.08
C ARG A 128 11.04 -0.57 -1.72
N TRP A 129 10.85 -1.50 -0.78
CA TRP A 129 10.43 -1.14 0.56
C TRP A 129 11.62 -0.73 1.41
N VAL A 130 11.40 0.26 2.27
CA VAL A 130 12.34 0.62 3.32
C VAL A 130 12.49 -0.58 4.24
N ARG A 131 13.73 -0.93 4.50
CA ARG A 131 14.10 -1.98 5.43
C ARG A 131 13.63 -1.64 6.84
N THR A 132 13.09 -2.63 7.55
CA THR A 132 12.61 -2.45 8.93
C THR A 132 13.47 -3.18 9.95
N ASP A 133 14.59 -3.75 9.53
CA ASP A 133 15.57 -4.40 10.40
C ASP A 133 16.74 -3.46 10.77
N ARG A 134 16.87 -2.31 10.10
CA ARG A 134 17.84 -1.27 10.42
C ARG A 134 17.34 0.13 10.01
N PRO A 135 17.93 1.20 10.58
CA PRO A 135 17.78 2.54 10.01
C PRO A 135 18.30 2.62 8.57
N VAL A 136 17.56 3.32 7.71
CA VAL A 136 17.88 3.53 6.30
C VAL A 136 18.23 4.98 6.05
N ARG A 137 19.35 5.23 5.37
CA ARG A 137 19.83 6.59 5.08
C ARG A 137 19.06 7.24 3.94
N PHE A 138 18.93 8.55 3.94
CA PHE A 138 18.28 9.29 2.84
C PHE A 138 19.04 9.09 1.52
N GLY A 139 20.37 9.03 1.56
CA GLY A 139 21.19 8.72 0.39
C GLY A 139 21.04 7.30 -0.16
N GLU A 140 20.34 6.40 0.54
CA GLU A 140 19.94 5.08 0.00
C GLU A 140 18.61 5.15 -0.77
N LEU A 141 17.82 6.22 -0.59
CA LEU A 141 16.47 6.39 -1.15
C LEU A 141 16.44 7.35 -2.34
N VAL A 142 17.25 8.40 -2.28
CA VAL A 142 17.35 9.46 -3.31
C VAL A 142 18.80 9.78 -3.62
N ASP A 143 19.05 10.30 -4.81
CA ASP A 143 20.38 10.76 -5.18
C ASP A 143 20.81 11.92 -4.26
N PRO A 144 22.04 11.93 -3.72
CA PRO A 144 22.53 13.02 -2.87
C PRO A 144 22.43 14.42 -3.48
N SER A 145 22.40 14.55 -4.81
CA SER A 145 22.20 15.82 -5.49
C SER A 145 20.77 16.36 -5.36
N GLU A 146 19.76 15.49 -5.22
CA GLU A 146 18.36 15.85 -5.00
C GLU A 146 18.10 16.34 -3.56
N LEU A 147 19.03 16.06 -2.63
CA LEU A 147 19.00 16.55 -1.25
C LEU A 147 19.54 17.99 -1.10
N GLN A 148 19.76 18.69 -2.22
CA GLN A 148 20.25 20.06 -2.26
C GLN A 148 19.14 21.03 -2.70
N SER A 149 19.21 22.24 -2.16
CA SER A 149 18.25 23.30 -2.45
C SER A 149 18.96 24.63 -2.70
N TYR A 150 18.35 25.46 -3.54
CA TYR A 150 18.95 26.68 -4.06
C TYR A 150 18.02 27.88 -3.84
N GLY A 151 18.57 29.00 -3.38
CA GLY A 151 17.82 30.22 -3.09
C GLY A 151 17.19 30.24 -1.69
N PHE A 152 16.45 31.31 -1.37
CA PHE A 152 15.92 31.57 -0.01
C PHE A 152 14.65 30.79 0.32
N ALA A 153 13.79 30.55 -0.68
CA ALA A 153 12.55 29.80 -0.52
C ALA A 153 12.46 28.73 -1.62
N PRO A 154 13.34 27.72 -1.60
CA PRO A 154 13.29 26.62 -2.56
C PRO A 154 11.99 25.81 -2.41
N GLY A 155 11.67 25.02 -3.43
CA GLY A 155 10.66 23.97 -3.32
C GLY A 155 11.01 22.94 -2.24
N ALA A 156 10.03 22.11 -1.86
CA ALA A 156 10.29 21.02 -0.93
C ALA A 156 11.18 19.95 -1.58
N ILE A 157 12.20 19.50 -0.86
CA ILE A 157 12.98 18.31 -1.19
C ILE A 157 12.09 17.10 -0.87
N ALA A 158 11.78 16.29 -1.88
CA ALA A 158 10.96 15.09 -1.74
C ALA A 158 11.84 13.86 -1.52
N ILE A 159 11.60 13.13 -0.44
CA ILE A 159 12.26 11.87 -0.11
C ILE A 159 11.18 10.78 -0.12
N PRO A 160 10.91 10.17 -1.30
CA PRO A 160 9.91 9.12 -1.40
C PRO A 160 10.39 7.84 -0.71
N PHE A 161 9.48 7.18 -0.02
CA PHE A 161 9.76 5.89 0.60
C PHE A 161 8.52 5.01 0.65
N ARG A 162 8.72 3.70 0.54
CA ARG A 162 7.62 2.71 0.50
C ARG A 162 7.76 1.74 1.66
N THR A 163 6.65 1.26 2.20
CA THR A 163 6.64 0.24 3.24
C THR A 163 5.31 -0.49 3.24
N ALA A 164 5.26 -1.69 3.83
CA ALA A 164 3.97 -2.24 4.23
C ALA A 164 3.29 -1.33 5.27
N PRO A 165 1.97 -1.14 5.18
CA PRO A 165 1.19 -0.26 6.06
C PRO A 165 0.79 -0.93 7.38
N ASP A 166 1.32 -2.11 7.67
CA ASP A 166 1.01 -2.91 8.84
C ASP A 166 1.92 -2.62 10.05
N LEU A 167 2.28 -1.35 10.21
CA LEU A 167 3.16 -0.88 11.28
C LEU A 167 2.34 -0.48 12.51
N TYR A 168 2.47 -1.27 13.58
CA TYR A 168 1.89 -0.99 14.89
C TYR A 168 2.96 -0.53 15.88
N THR A 169 2.68 0.52 16.64
CA THR A 169 3.57 1.00 17.72
C THR A 169 2.85 1.09 19.05
N TRP A 170 3.60 0.93 20.15
CA TRP A 170 3.07 1.12 21.50
C TRP A 170 2.61 2.56 21.68
N ARG A 171 1.35 2.75 22.09
CA ARG A 171 0.69 4.06 22.29
C ARG A 171 0.91 5.06 21.15
N GLU A 172 0.87 4.59 19.90
CA GLU A 172 1.05 5.43 18.70
C GLU A 172 2.35 6.24 18.71
N ARG A 173 3.38 5.73 19.42
CA ARG A 173 4.71 6.34 19.40
C ARG A 173 5.19 6.46 17.96
N SER A 174 5.75 7.62 17.66
CA SER A 174 6.26 7.93 16.33
C SER A 174 7.54 7.15 16.01
N LEU A 175 7.72 6.85 14.73
CA LEU A 175 8.93 6.24 14.18
C LEU A 175 9.97 7.35 13.99
N PRO A 176 11.20 7.22 14.51
CA PRO A 176 12.13 8.33 14.51
C PRO A 176 12.73 8.54 13.12
N VAL A 177 12.92 9.81 12.79
CA VAL A 177 13.70 10.26 11.65
C VAL A 177 14.73 11.24 12.17
N ASP A 178 16.00 10.88 11.98
CA ASP A 178 17.13 11.71 12.39
C ASP A 178 17.57 12.51 11.16
N VAL A 179 17.43 13.83 11.25
CA VAL A 179 17.72 14.76 10.18
C VAL A 179 18.99 15.52 10.52
N ARG A 180 19.94 15.51 9.61
CA ARG A 180 21.11 16.37 9.63
C ARG A 180 21.04 17.29 8.42
N PHE A 181 21.32 18.57 8.58
CA PHE A 181 21.21 19.55 7.50
C PHE A 181 22.30 20.61 7.62
N ARG A 182 22.57 21.28 6.51
CA ARG A 182 23.56 22.35 6.40
C ARG A 182 22.91 23.59 5.83
N ALA A 183 23.06 24.67 6.56
CA ALA A 183 22.67 26.01 6.14
C ALA A 183 23.77 26.67 5.30
N PRO A 184 23.44 27.69 4.50
CA PRO A 184 24.43 28.51 3.80
C PRO A 184 25.39 29.18 4.81
N PRO A 185 26.71 29.20 4.54
CA PRO A 185 27.67 29.83 5.43
C PRO A 185 27.59 31.37 5.39
N GLY A 186 27.80 32.00 6.54
CA GLY A 186 27.90 33.48 6.68
C GLY A 186 26.58 34.20 7.00
N PRO A 187 26.61 35.52 7.24
CA PRO A 187 25.45 36.31 7.65
C PRO A 187 24.56 36.68 6.45
N VAL A 188 24.22 35.69 5.62
CA VAL A 188 23.39 35.86 4.41
C VAL A 188 21.89 35.81 4.72
N MET A 189 21.52 35.13 5.80
CA MET A 189 20.15 34.89 6.22
C MET A 189 19.92 35.28 7.68
N ASP A 190 18.68 35.66 8.00
CA ASP A 190 18.24 35.86 9.37
C ASP A 190 17.94 34.50 10.02
N VAL A 191 18.89 34.04 10.82
CA VAL A 191 18.84 32.74 11.50
C VAL A 191 17.65 32.63 12.46
N ALA A 192 17.17 33.74 13.03
CA ALA A 192 16.11 33.71 14.05
C ALA A 192 14.75 33.33 13.46
N VAL A 193 14.51 33.64 12.18
CA VAL A 193 13.25 33.38 11.48
C VAL A 193 13.38 32.30 10.41
N SER A 194 14.61 31.88 10.08
CA SER A 194 14.87 30.85 9.08
C SER A 194 14.77 29.45 9.67
N ARG A 195 14.11 28.54 8.94
CA ARG A 195 13.79 27.19 9.42
C ARG A 195 13.78 26.14 8.32
N LEU A 196 13.85 24.89 8.73
CA LEU A 196 13.62 23.71 7.92
C LEU A 196 12.32 23.04 8.37
N ASP A 197 11.31 23.03 7.51
CA ASP A 197 10.03 22.37 7.76
C ASP A 197 10.10 20.91 7.30
N ALA A 198 9.68 19.98 8.16
CA ALA A 198 9.45 18.58 7.82
C ALA A 198 7.94 18.29 7.73
N SER A 199 7.52 17.74 6.61
CA SER A 199 6.16 17.23 6.38
C SER A 199 6.19 15.79 5.87
N LEU A 200 5.13 15.04 6.14
CA LEU A 200 4.91 13.70 5.62
C LEU A 200 3.58 13.70 4.88
N ASN A 201 3.57 13.33 3.59
CA ASN A 201 2.36 13.28 2.77
C ASN A 201 1.55 14.60 2.85
N ASN A 202 2.23 15.74 2.70
CA ASN A 202 1.69 17.11 2.84
C ASN A 202 1.19 17.50 4.25
N ILE A 203 1.41 16.67 5.27
CA ILE A 203 1.05 16.98 6.66
C ILE A 203 2.29 17.45 7.41
N TYR A 204 2.25 18.68 7.91
CA TYR A 204 3.34 19.26 8.70
C TYR A 204 3.58 18.47 9.99
N LEU A 205 4.85 18.16 10.26
CA LEU A 205 5.28 17.44 11.46
C LEU A 205 6.02 18.36 12.44
N LYS A 206 7.11 19.00 11.99
CA LYS A 206 8.02 19.77 12.85
C LYS A 206 8.86 20.75 12.04
N SER A 207 9.21 21.89 12.66
CA SER A 207 10.20 22.83 12.14
C SER A 207 11.51 22.69 12.92
N PHE A 208 12.63 22.77 12.23
CA PHE A 208 13.97 22.84 12.82
C PHE A 208 14.55 24.24 12.60
N PRO A 209 15.13 24.88 13.64
CA PRO A 209 15.88 26.12 13.45
C PRO A 209 17.15 25.84 12.65
N LEU A 210 17.55 26.73 11.73
CA LEU A 210 18.71 26.46 10.86
C LEU A 210 20.07 26.58 11.55
N ARG A 211 20.12 27.27 12.69
CA ARG A 211 21.28 27.33 13.58
C ARG A 211 20.76 27.51 15.01
N GLU A 212 21.42 26.89 15.97
CA GLU A 212 21.13 27.16 17.37
C GLU A 212 21.52 28.61 17.70
N VAL A 213 20.73 29.26 18.56
CA VAL A 213 20.98 30.65 18.96
C VAL A 213 22.31 30.71 19.71
N GLU A 214 23.21 31.59 19.29
CA GLU A 214 24.50 31.78 19.95
C GLU A 214 24.30 32.06 21.45
N PRO A 215 25.07 31.39 22.35
CA PRO A 215 25.02 31.69 23.77
C PRO A 215 25.25 33.18 24.06
N GLY A 216 24.53 33.74 25.02
CA GLY A 216 24.74 35.11 25.47
C GLY A 216 26.19 35.38 25.93
N TRP A 217 26.58 36.65 25.95
CA TRP A 217 27.86 37.06 26.55
C TRP A 217 27.95 36.60 28.00
N PRO A 218 29.09 36.05 28.49
CA PRO A 218 30.42 36.00 27.86
C PRO A 218 30.74 34.71 27.08
N TRP A 219 29.84 33.74 27.05
CA TRP A 219 30.11 32.41 26.50
C TRP A 219 30.32 32.40 24.98
N SER A 220 29.65 33.27 24.23
CA SER A 220 29.90 33.43 22.79
C SER A 220 31.31 33.96 22.46
N TRP A 221 31.93 34.74 23.35
CA TRP A 221 33.31 35.19 23.17
C TRP A 221 34.32 34.06 23.38
N VAL A 222 34.10 33.24 24.42
CA VAL A 222 34.92 32.05 24.67
C VAL A 222 34.83 31.09 23.48
N ALA A 223 33.62 30.82 22.99
CA ALA A 223 33.40 29.94 21.83
C ALA A 223 34.09 30.44 20.56
N ARG A 224 34.02 31.75 20.26
CA ARG A 224 34.67 32.36 19.09
C ARG A 224 36.19 32.36 19.18
N ASN A 225 36.76 32.62 20.36
CA ASN A 225 38.20 32.81 20.52
C ASN A 225 38.97 31.51 20.78
N THR A 226 38.34 30.51 21.39
CA THR A 226 38.99 29.26 21.79
C THR A 226 38.51 28.04 21.00
N GLY A 227 37.41 28.17 20.26
CA GLY A 227 36.75 27.04 19.60
C GLY A 227 36.01 26.09 20.57
N LEU A 228 36.17 26.24 21.89
CA LEU A 228 35.41 25.47 22.88
C LEU A 228 33.94 25.91 22.89
N GLY A 229 33.05 25.02 22.44
CA GLY A 229 31.62 25.31 22.33
C GLY A 229 31.24 26.06 21.04
N ALA A 230 32.10 26.03 20.02
CA ALA A 230 31.71 26.47 18.68
C ALA A 230 30.52 25.63 18.19
N LEU A 231 29.47 26.32 17.73
CA LEU A 231 28.29 25.66 17.16
C LEU A 231 28.69 24.90 15.90
N PRO A 232 28.28 23.63 15.74
CA PRO A 232 28.56 22.89 14.53
C PRO A 232 27.93 23.58 13.31
N ASP A 233 28.64 23.60 12.18
CA ASP A 233 28.11 24.06 10.88
C ASP A 233 26.94 23.18 10.37
N ARG A 234 26.69 22.05 11.04
CA ARG A 234 25.60 21.11 10.76
C ARG A 234 24.54 21.26 11.84
N GLY A 235 23.31 21.53 11.43
CA GLY A 235 22.16 21.38 12.29
C GLY A 235 21.75 19.91 12.37
N GLU A 236 21.32 19.48 13.54
CA GLU A 236 20.76 18.15 13.76
C GLU A 236 19.43 18.22 14.49
N GLY A 237 18.55 17.26 14.23
CA GLY A 237 17.28 17.17 14.93
C GLY A 237 16.53 15.89 14.59
N GLN A 238 15.62 15.53 15.49
CA GLN A 238 14.75 14.38 15.30
C GLN A 238 13.29 14.84 15.06
N VAL A 239 12.64 14.21 14.08
CA VAL A 239 11.19 14.28 13.84
C VAL A 239 10.60 12.88 13.94
N GLY A 240 9.38 12.78 14.45
CA GLY A 240 8.68 11.50 14.53
C GLY A 240 7.65 11.36 13.41
N LEU A 241 7.67 10.23 12.70
CA LEU A 241 6.62 9.83 11.76
C LEU A 241 5.49 9.16 12.52
N PRO A 242 4.27 9.72 12.55
CA PRO A 242 3.13 9.06 13.15
C PRO A 242 2.73 7.83 12.31
N PRO A 243 2.59 6.62 12.90
CA PRO A 243 2.31 5.41 12.12
C PRO A 243 1.02 5.49 11.28
N TYR A 244 0.01 6.21 11.76
CA TYR A 244 -1.27 6.39 11.06
C TYR A 244 -1.17 7.28 9.80
N LEU A 245 -0.04 7.98 9.59
CA LEU A 245 0.26 8.74 8.37
C LEU A 245 1.17 7.98 7.41
N VAL A 246 1.68 6.81 7.81
CA VAL A 246 2.56 5.98 6.98
C VAL A 246 1.71 5.01 6.18
N PHE A 247 1.49 5.35 4.91
CA PHE A 247 0.79 4.53 3.94
C PHE A 247 1.75 3.63 3.16
N GLY A 248 1.27 2.94 2.14
CA GLY A 248 2.11 2.10 1.27
C GLY A 248 3.21 2.86 0.53
N GLN A 249 2.86 4.05 0.03
CA GLN A 249 3.75 4.99 -0.63
C GLN A 249 3.70 6.29 0.15
N ASN A 250 4.86 6.79 0.54
CA ASN A 250 4.98 7.99 1.34
C ASN A 250 6.01 8.93 0.74
N GLU A 251 5.84 10.20 1.04
CA GLU A 251 6.82 11.23 0.70
C GLU A 251 7.12 12.04 1.97
N LEU A 252 8.37 11.94 2.44
CA LEU A 252 8.89 12.85 3.44
C LEU A 252 9.39 14.09 2.70
N GLN A 253 8.81 15.23 3.02
CA GLN A 253 9.12 16.51 2.40
C GLN A 253 9.88 17.38 3.39
N MET A 254 10.97 17.97 2.90
CA MET A 254 11.84 18.82 3.69
C MET A 254 12.01 20.15 2.97
N ARG A 255 11.53 21.24 3.58
CA ARG A 255 11.48 22.55 2.93
C ARG A 255 12.23 23.59 3.73
N PHE A 256 13.24 24.20 3.12
CA PHE A 256 13.94 25.34 3.69
C PHE A 256 13.11 26.61 3.48
N ASP A 257 12.82 27.35 4.56
CA ASP A 257 12.27 28.71 4.56
C ASP A 257 13.36 29.61 5.15
N MET A 258 14.24 30.10 4.27
CA MET A 258 15.33 31.00 4.64
C MET A 258 14.92 32.43 4.36
N ARG A 259 15.07 33.32 5.34
CA ARG A 259 14.83 34.76 5.13
C ARG A 259 16.15 35.49 4.97
N PRO A 260 16.27 36.36 3.96
CA PRO A 260 17.49 37.15 3.80
C PRO A 260 17.70 38.03 5.03
N LEU A 261 18.95 38.17 5.44
CA LEU A 261 19.29 39.09 6.52
C LEU A 261 19.01 40.52 6.06
N ASN A 262 18.20 41.27 6.81
CA ASN A 262 17.97 42.68 6.49
C ASN A 262 19.25 43.48 6.74
N ARG A 263 19.85 44.00 5.66
CA ARG A 263 21.05 44.85 5.72
C ARG A 263 20.74 46.34 5.48
N GLY A 264 19.46 46.72 5.38
CA GLY A 264 19.01 48.04 4.97
C GLY A 264 18.48 48.06 3.52
N ASP A 265 17.88 49.17 3.14
CA ASP A 265 17.28 49.34 1.80
C ASP A 265 18.36 49.37 0.69
N CYS A 266 18.03 48.81 -0.48
CA CYS A 266 18.86 48.85 -1.70
C CYS A 266 20.23 48.15 -1.64
N ILE A 267 20.41 47.12 -0.80
CA ILE A 267 21.62 46.28 -0.78
C ILE A 267 21.38 44.97 -1.54
N SER A 268 22.34 44.56 -2.37
CA SER A 268 22.27 43.32 -3.14
C SER A 268 22.27 42.10 -2.22
N ILE A 269 21.27 41.25 -2.36
CA ILE A 269 21.21 39.96 -1.66
C ILE A 269 21.90 38.90 -2.53
N PRO A 270 22.83 38.09 -1.99
CA PRO A 270 23.44 36.99 -2.73
C PRO A 270 22.40 35.97 -3.21
N GLY A 271 22.39 35.66 -4.51
CA GLY A 271 21.41 34.74 -5.11
C GLY A 271 21.81 33.26 -5.07
N ASP A 272 23.10 32.93 -5.04
CA ASP A 272 23.61 31.55 -5.03
C ASP A 272 23.82 31.04 -3.59
N ILE A 273 22.74 30.99 -2.82
CA ILE A 273 22.75 30.32 -1.53
C ILE A 273 22.31 28.86 -1.70
N ARG A 274 23.01 27.97 -0.98
CA ARG A 274 22.78 26.53 -1.05
C ARG A 274 22.55 26.00 0.35
N ALA A 275 21.44 25.28 0.52
CA ALA A 275 21.14 24.52 1.71
C ALA A 275 21.00 23.05 1.33
N SER A 276 21.43 22.15 2.21
CA SER A 276 21.40 20.72 1.91
C SER A 276 20.99 19.90 3.11
N ILE A 277 20.39 18.75 2.84
CA ILE A 277 20.12 17.72 3.84
C ILE A 277 21.23 16.69 3.70
N ASP A 278 21.82 16.29 4.83
CA ASP A 278 22.92 15.33 4.82
C ASP A 278 22.36 13.95 4.40
N PRO A 279 22.97 13.27 3.41
CA PRO A 279 22.57 11.93 3.01
C PRO A 279 22.61 10.91 4.14
N ASP A 280 23.40 11.16 5.20
CA ASP A 280 23.47 10.34 6.41
C ASP A 280 22.28 10.50 7.37
N SER A 281 21.31 11.37 7.06
CA SER A 281 20.01 11.41 7.75
C SER A 281 19.28 10.07 7.59
N THR A 282 18.54 9.62 8.59
CA THR A 282 17.98 8.25 8.61
C THR A 282 16.49 8.20 8.92
N ILE A 283 15.78 7.30 8.25
CA ILE A 283 14.44 6.83 8.62
C ILE A 283 14.58 5.50 9.35
N ASP A 284 14.03 5.41 10.56
CA ASP A 284 14.08 4.19 11.36
C ASP A 284 12.66 3.63 11.58
N LEU A 285 12.39 2.47 10.98
CA LEU A 285 11.11 1.76 11.12
C LEU A 285 11.23 0.54 12.07
N THR A 286 12.38 0.32 12.71
CA THR A 286 12.66 -0.87 13.55
C THR A 286 11.78 -0.98 14.78
N ARG A 287 11.21 0.14 15.24
CA ARG A 287 10.30 0.20 16.39
C ARG A 287 8.85 -0.21 16.05
N GLY A 288 8.55 -0.43 14.76
CA GLY A 288 7.24 -0.87 14.30
C GLY A 288 7.09 -2.38 14.34
N TYR A 289 6.01 -2.87 14.95
CA TYR A 289 5.61 -4.28 14.90
C TYR A 289 4.73 -4.54 13.69
N ARG A 290 4.89 -5.71 13.06
CA ARG A 290 4.09 -6.14 11.90
C ARG A 290 2.73 -6.67 12.35
N PHE A 291 1.76 -5.78 12.45
CA PHE A 291 0.43 -6.10 12.92
C PHE A 291 -0.59 -5.08 12.43
N THR A 292 -1.71 -5.55 11.87
CA THR A 292 -2.78 -4.66 11.42
C THR A 292 -4.14 -5.34 11.45
N GLU A 293 -5.19 -4.52 11.35
CA GLU A 293 -6.56 -4.99 11.17
C GLU A 293 -6.96 -4.95 9.71
N MET A 294 -7.58 -6.03 9.25
CA MET A 294 -8.15 -6.22 7.93
C MET A 294 -9.64 -6.53 8.09
N PRO A 295 -10.50 -6.38 7.08
CA PRO A 295 -10.23 -5.74 5.80
C PRO A 295 -9.97 -4.23 5.95
N ASN A 296 -9.02 -3.72 5.16
CA ASN A 296 -8.73 -2.29 5.03
C ASN A 296 -8.29 -2.00 3.58
N LEU A 297 -9.16 -1.39 2.78
CA LEU A 297 -8.90 -1.08 1.39
C LEU A 297 -7.86 0.03 1.21
N ALA A 298 -7.61 0.88 2.22
CA ALA A 298 -6.53 1.86 2.15
C ALA A 298 -5.15 1.17 2.08
N HIS A 299 -4.99 0.05 2.81
CA HIS A 299 -3.76 -0.75 2.77
C HIS A 299 -3.53 -1.34 1.40
N PHE A 300 -4.59 -1.88 0.78
CA PHE A 300 -4.52 -2.42 -0.57
C PHE A 300 -4.29 -1.33 -1.63
N ALA A 301 -5.05 -0.23 -1.57
CA ALA A 301 -4.93 0.87 -2.51
C ALA A 301 -3.52 1.47 -2.49
N GLY A 302 -2.94 1.65 -1.29
CA GLY A 302 -1.62 2.26 -1.11
C GLY A 302 -0.43 1.34 -1.38
N SER A 303 -0.47 0.07 -0.95
CA SER A 303 0.68 -0.85 -1.03
C SER A 303 0.40 -2.20 -1.69
N GLY A 304 -0.86 -2.53 -1.96
CA GLY A 304 -1.27 -3.90 -2.33
C GLY A 304 -1.31 -4.89 -1.17
N PHE A 305 -1.17 -4.45 0.08
CA PHE A 305 -1.16 -5.36 1.23
C PHE A 305 -2.53 -6.05 1.42
N PRO A 306 -2.58 -7.35 1.77
CA PRO A 306 -1.46 -8.25 2.09
C PRO A 306 -0.90 -9.03 0.89
N PHE A 307 -1.38 -8.78 -0.33
CA PHE A 307 -0.93 -9.47 -1.55
C PHE A 307 0.55 -9.22 -1.86
N THR A 308 1.08 -8.08 -1.42
CA THR A 308 2.48 -7.67 -1.57
C THR A 308 3.37 -8.05 -0.39
N LYS A 309 2.86 -8.81 0.60
CA LYS A 309 3.66 -9.30 1.74
C LYS A 309 4.86 -10.14 1.28
N MET A 310 4.65 -10.95 0.25
CA MET A 310 5.69 -11.63 -0.51
C MET A 310 5.96 -10.86 -1.79
N ALA A 311 7.22 -10.48 -2.03
CA ALA A 311 7.55 -9.66 -3.19
C ALA A 311 7.32 -10.36 -4.54
N ASP A 312 7.35 -11.71 -4.56
CA ASP A 312 7.15 -12.55 -5.75
C ASP A 312 5.71 -13.01 -5.97
N PHE A 313 4.77 -12.55 -5.13
CA PHE A 313 3.35 -12.91 -5.17
C PHE A 313 3.09 -14.43 -4.99
N SER A 314 4.01 -15.15 -4.35
CA SER A 314 3.88 -16.59 -4.09
C SER A 314 2.68 -16.96 -3.22
N THR A 315 2.25 -16.07 -2.34
CA THR A 315 1.04 -16.23 -1.51
C THR A 315 -0.21 -15.63 -2.15
N THR A 316 -0.18 -15.25 -3.43
CA THR A 316 -1.31 -14.63 -4.13
C THR A 316 -1.84 -15.54 -5.24
N ALA A 317 -3.17 -15.55 -5.38
CA ALA A 317 -3.86 -16.15 -6.51
C ALA A 317 -4.77 -15.12 -7.19
N LEU A 318 -4.66 -14.99 -8.51
CA LEU A 318 -5.58 -14.26 -9.35
C LEU A 318 -6.75 -15.19 -9.71
N VAL A 319 -7.97 -14.78 -9.37
CA VAL A 319 -9.20 -15.51 -9.68
C VAL A 319 -9.94 -14.75 -10.77
N LEU A 320 -10.03 -15.34 -11.96
CA LEU A 320 -10.71 -14.76 -13.12
C LEU A 320 -12.02 -15.48 -13.43
N PRO A 321 -12.92 -14.91 -14.24
CA PRO A 321 -14.10 -15.59 -14.74
C PRO A 321 -13.73 -16.81 -15.59
N GLU A 322 -14.65 -17.77 -15.71
CA GLU A 322 -14.47 -18.94 -16.58
C GLU A 322 -14.07 -18.53 -18.01
N ARG A 323 -14.73 -17.48 -18.53
CA ARG A 323 -14.42 -16.81 -19.79
C ARG A 323 -14.16 -15.33 -19.56
N ALA A 324 -12.95 -15.00 -19.12
CA ALA A 324 -12.50 -13.63 -18.94
C ALA A 324 -12.48 -12.89 -20.28
N ASN A 325 -13.10 -11.71 -20.36
CA ASN A 325 -13.01 -10.86 -21.54
C ASN A 325 -11.71 -10.03 -21.53
N THR A 326 -11.44 -9.33 -22.64
CA THR A 326 -10.24 -8.50 -22.78
C THR A 326 -10.15 -7.36 -21.77
N LEU A 327 -11.27 -6.74 -21.37
CA LEU A 327 -11.30 -5.67 -20.37
C LEU A 327 -11.00 -6.20 -18.95
N GLU A 328 -11.53 -7.37 -18.59
CA GLU A 328 -11.25 -8.08 -17.33
C GLU A 328 -9.78 -8.44 -17.21
N LEU A 329 -9.20 -8.96 -18.29
CA LEU A 329 -7.78 -9.26 -18.36
C LEU A 329 -6.92 -7.98 -18.30
N SER A 330 -7.32 -6.93 -19.03
CA SER A 330 -6.61 -5.63 -19.01
C SER A 330 -6.58 -5.02 -17.62
N GLY A 331 -7.72 -5.04 -16.92
CA GLY A 331 -7.85 -4.56 -15.55
C GLY A 331 -7.01 -5.39 -14.58
N ALA A 332 -7.05 -6.72 -14.69
CA ALA A 332 -6.24 -7.62 -13.86
C ALA A 332 -4.73 -7.38 -14.03
N PHE A 333 -4.23 -7.30 -15.27
CA PHE A 333 -2.80 -7.09 -15.52
C PHE A 333 -2.34 -5.67 -15.17
N THR A 334 -3.18 -4.66 -15.39
CA THR A 334 -2.89 -3.28 -14.98
C THR A 334 -2.81 -3.18 -13.45
N LEU A 335 -3.73 -3.82 -12.74
CA LEU A 335 -3.70 -3.88 -11.28
C LEU A 335 -2.45 -4.62 -10.78
N LEU A 336 -2.18 -5.83 -11.29
CA LEU A 336 -0.98 -6.60 -10.92
C LEU A 336 0.31 -5.85 -11.25
N GLY A 337 0.36 -5.18 -12.40
CA GLY A 337 1.47 -4.31 -12.78
C GLY A 337 1.69 -3.19 -11.76
N LYS A 338 0.62 -2.52 -11.32
CA LYS A 338 0.71 -1.50 -10.25
C LYS A 338 1.26 -2.10 -8.95
N LEU A 339 0.78 -3.27 -8.53
CA LEU A 339 1.24 -3.91 -7.30
C LEU A 339 2.72 -4.30 -7.39
N ALA A 340 3.14 -4.90 -8.51
CA ALA A 340 4.52 -5.27 -8.76
C ALA A 340 5.44 -4.04 -8.82
N ALA A 341 4.99 -2.96 -9.46
CA ALA A 341 5.71 -1.69 -9.47
C ALA A 341 5.88 -1.11 -8.06
N ASN A 342 4.88 -1.22 -7.18
CA ASN A 342 5.00 -0.78 -5.79
C ASN A 342 6.16 -1.49 -5.07
N VAL A 343 6.21 -2.82 -5.18
CA VAL A 343 7.19 -3.71 -4.53
C VAL A 343 8.57 -3.68 -5.20
N GLY A 344 8.61 -3.44 -6.51
CA GLY A 344 9.83 -3.49 -7.32
C GLY A 344 10.26 -4.89 -7.75
N TYR A 345 9.35 -5.86 -7.77
CA TYR A 345 9.63 -7.22 -8.20
C TYR A 345 8.44 -7.80 -8.99
N PRO A 346 8.67 -8.57 -10.08
CA PRO A 346 7.59 -9.13 -10.88
C PRO A 346 6.81 -10.22 -10.13
N ALA A 347 5.57 -10.46 -10.56
CA ALA A 347 4.66 -11.47 -10.02
C ALA A 347 5.04 -12.91 -10.43
N ALA A 348 6.30 -13.29 -10.20
CA ALA A 348 6.92 -14.48 -10.75
C ALA A 348 6.28 -15.81 -10.27
N ARG A 349 5.69 -15.84 -9.07
CA ARG A 349 5.07 -17.02 -8.46
C ARG A 349 3.56 -16.92 -8.24
N ILE A 350 2.92 -15.97 -8.92
CA ILE A 350 1.46 -15.84 -8.89
C ILE A 350 0.78 -17.09 -9.44
N ALA A 351 -0.30 -17.51 -8.78
CA ALA A 351 -1.22 -18.54 -9.29
C ALA A 351 -2.37 -17.87 -10.03
N VAL A 352 -2.86 -18.51 -11.09
CA VAL A 352 -4.07 -18.10 -11.80
C VAL A 352 -5.06 -19.24 -11.74
N VAL A 353 -6.25 -18.97 -11.25
CA VAL A 353 -7.34 -19.95 -11.14
C VAL A 353 -8.64 -19.39 -11.67
N ARG A 354 -9.54 -20.31 -12.00
CA ARG A 354 -10.94 -20.07 -12.35
C ARG A 354 -11.83 -20.51 -11.17
N PRO A 355 -13.14 -20.22 -11.17
CA PRO A 355 -14.05 -20.61 -10.09
C PRO A 355 -13.94 -22.08 -9.68
N ALA A 356 -13.84 -23.00 -10.64
CA ALA A 356 -13.68 -24.43 -10.36
C ALA A 356 -12.36 -24.81 -9.64
N GLY A 357 -11.34 -23.96 -9.68
CA GLY A 357 -10.01 -24.21 -9.11
C GLY A 357 -9.77 -23.60 -7.72
N LEU A 358 -10.78 -22.99 -7.09
CA LEU A 358 -10.61 -22.28 -5.81
C LEU A 358 -10.04 -23.16 -4.68
N GLU A 359 -10.39 -24.45 -4.66
CA GLU A 359 -9.92 -25.41 -3.66
C GLU A 359 -8.41 -25.66 -3.73
N THR A 360 -7.75 -25.32 -4.84
CA THR A 360 -6.30 -25.50 -5.02
C THR A 360 -5.48 -24.35 -4.40
N VAL A 361 -6.11 -23.22 -4.06
CA VAL A 361 -5.45 -21.99 -3.62
C VAL A 361 -5.97 -21.48 -2.27
N THR A 362 -6.49 -22.38 -1.43
CA THR A 362 -7.03 -22.07 -0.08
C THR A 362 -6.03 -21.35 0.83
N ASP A 363 -4.74 -21.64 0.67
CA ASP A 363 -3.65 -21.07 1.46
C ASP A 363 -3.15 -19.70 0.97
N ARG A 364 -3.76 -19.14 -0.09
CA ARG A 364 -3.34 -17.88 -0.74
C ARG A 364 -4.35 -16.75 -0.51
N GLU A 365 -3.84 -15.52 -0.61
CA GLU A 365 -4.64 -14.31 -0.75
C GLU A 365 -5.32 -14.31 -2.13
N LEU A 366 -6.63 -14.09 -2.19
CA LEU A 366 -7.40 -14.19 -3.43
C LEU A 366 -7.71 -12.81 -4.01
N LEU A 367 -7.14 -12.52 -5.18
CA LEU A 367 -7.46 -11.34 -5.96
C LEU A 367 -8.51 -11.71 -7.00
N VAL A 368 -9.76 -11.42 -6.71
CA VAL A 368 -10.91 -11.74 -7.55
C VAL A 368 -11.14 -10.59 -8.52
N VAL A 369 -11.08 -10.84 -9.83
CA VAL A 369 -11.30 -9.81 -10.85
C VAL A 369 -12.41 -10.28 -11.79
N GLY A 370 -13.41 -9.44 -12.03
CA GLY A 370 -14.48 -9.74 -12.99
C GLY A 370 -15.76 -8.96 -12.73
N ALA A 371 -16.60 -8.79 -13.75
CA ALA A 371 -17.92 -8.18 -13.57
C ALA A 371 -18.84 -9.07 -12.72
N LEU A 372 -19.74 -8.48 -11.92
CA LEU A 372 -20.60 -9.20 -10.97
C LEU A 372 -21.40 -10.33 -11.64
N GLY A 373 -21.98 -10.07 -12.81
CA GLY A 373 -22.77 -11.07 -13.56
C GLY A 373 -21.93 -12.17 -14.23
N ARG A 374 -20.60 -12.07 -14.23
CA ARG A 374 -19.68 -13.03 -14.87
C ARG A 374 -18.77 -13.75 -13.88
N GLN A 375 -18.79 -13.37 -12.61
CA GLN A 375 -17.86 -13.87 -11.60
C GLN A 375 -18.56 -14.71 -10.50
N PRO A 376 -18.89 -15.98 -10.77
CA PRO A 376 -19.59 -16.84 -9.80
C PRO A 376 -18.74 -17.14 -8.55
N ALA A 377 -17.40 -17.11 -8.68
CA ALA A 377 -16.49 -17.25 -7.54
C ALA A 377 -16.71 -16.20 -6.45
N LEU A 378 -17.10 -14.97 -6.82
CA LEU A 378 -17.35 -13.91 -5.83
C LEU A 378 -18.60 -14.23 -4.98
N ALA A 379 -19.68 -14.67 -5.62
CA ALA A 379 -20.88 -15.10 -4.91
C ALA A 379 -20.60 -16.31 -4.00
N GLN A 380 -19.80 -17.28 -4.47
CA GLN A 380 -19.37 -18.44 -3.68
C GLN A 380 -18.55 -18.03 -2.44
N LEU A 381 -17.63 -17.07 -2.59
CA LEU A 381 -16.74 -16.62 -1.52
C LEU A 381 -17.45 -15.71 -0.49
N LEU A 382 -18.45 -14.93 -0.90
CA LEU A 382 -19.23 -14.12 0.04
C LEU A 382 -20.16 -15.00 0.89
N GLY A 383 -20.74 -16.06 0.32
CA GLY A 383 -21.54 -17.05 1.04
C GLY A 383 -22.72 -16.45 1.83
N GLN A 384 -23.35 -17.24 2.70
CA GLN A 384 -24.51 -16.78 3.49
C GLN A 384 -24.14 -16.03 4.78
N GLY A 385 -22.88 -16.10 5.23
CA GLY A 385 -22.41 -15.45 6.46
C GLY A 385 -21.91 -14.02 6.29
N SER A 386 -21.73 -13.57 5.04
CA SER A 386 -21.31 -12.20 4.74
C SER A 386 -22.50 -11.23 4.83
N PRO A 387 -22.32 -10.03 5.41
CA PRO A 387 -23.32 -8.96 5.34
C PRO A 387 -23.52 -8.43 3.92
N LEU A 388 -22.61 -8.73 2.99
CA LEU A 388 -22.75 -8.44 1.56
C LEU A 388 -23.21 -9.69 0.82
N GLN A 389 -24.32 -9.58 0.10
CA GLN A 389 -24.84 -10.64 -0.77
C GLN A 389 -24.79 -10.18 -2.23
N VAL A 390 -24.48 -11.11 -3.13
CA VAL A 390 -24.47 -10.87 -4.58
C VAL A 390 -25.56 -11.72 -5.19
N ASP A 391 -26.59 -11.07 -5.74
CA ASP A 391 -27.69 -11.76 -6.42
C ASP A 391 -27.98 -11.08 -7.76
N GLY A 392 -28.08 -11.87 -8.83
CA GLY A 392 -28.48 -11.40 -10.16
C GLY A 392 -27.67 -10.23 -10.74
N GLY A 393 -26.42 -10.03 -10.34
CA GLY A 393 -25.58 -8.90 -10.79
C GLY A 393 -25.73 -7.61 -9.97
N ARG A 394 -26.42 -7.66 -8.84
CA ARG A 394 -26.50 -6.57 -7.85
C ARG A 394 -25.84 -6.99 -6.54
N VAL A 395 -25.26 -6.03 -5.84
CA VAL A 395 -24.81 -6.20 -4.45
C VAL A 395 -25.92 -5.67 -3.54
N SER A 396 -26.32 -6.46 -2.55
CA SER A 396 -27.22 -6.06 -1.48
C SER A 396 -26.54 -6.22 -0.11
N VAL A 397 -27.02 -5.47 0.88
CA VAL A 397 -26.51 -5.50 2.25
C VAL A 397 -27.58 -6.07 3.15
N ALA A 398 -27.23 -7.05 3.98
CA ALA A 398 -28.12 -7.57 5.01
C ALA A 398 -28.33 -6.50 6.11
N LEU A 399 -29.59 -6.13 6.35
CA LEU A 399 -29.92 -5.16 7.40
C LEU A 399 -29.60 -5.73 8.79
N PRO A 400 -29.13 -4.87 9.73
CA PRO A 400 -28.89 -5.28 11.11
C PRO A 400 -30.17 -5.76 11.80
N THR A 401 -30.03 -6.76 12.67
CA THR A 401 -31.16 -7.32 13.42
C THR A 401 -31.62 -6.39 14.54
N ALA A 402 -32.87 -6.52 15.01
CA ALA A 402 -33.44 -5.66 16.05
C ALA A 402 -32.61 -5.61 17.36
N LEU A 403 -31.91 -6.70 17.70
CA LEU A 403 -30.99 -6.77 18.83
C LEU A 403 -29.73 -5.90 18.64
N GLU A 404 -29.21 -5.85 17.40
CA GLU A 404 -28.07 -5.00 17.04
C GLU A 404 -28.46 -3.51 17.09
N SER A 405 -29.69 -3.16 16.71
CA SER A 405 -30.23 -1.80 16.82
C SER A 405 -30.41 -1.36 18.27
N PHE A 406 -30.82 -2.25 19.18
CA PHE A 406 -30.95 -1.94 20.61
C PHE A 406 -29.58 -1.66 21.28
N ARG A 407 -28.53 -2.39 20.88
CA ARG A 407 -27.16 -2.13 21.37
C ARG A 407 -26.65 -0.75 20.93
N ASN A 408 -26.99 -0.32 19.73
CA ASN A 408 -26.54 0.96 19.16
C ASN A 408 -27.12 2.18 19.87
N LEU A 409 -28.32 2.05 20.45
CA LEU A 409 -28.95 3.10 21.28
C LEU A 409 -28.11 3.50 22.50
N PHE A 410 -27.23 2.60 22.97
CA PHE A 410 -26.34 2.85 24.10
C PHE A 410 -24.87 3.04 23.71
N LEU A 411 -24.46 2.56 22.53
CA LEU A 411 -23.08 2.59 22.04
C LEU A 411 -23.09 2.80 20.52
N THR A 412 -22.71 3.99 20.05
CA THR A 412 -22.66 4.30 18.61
C THR A 412 -21.78 3.29 17.86
N ASP A 413 -22.38 2.47 17.01
CA ASP A 413 -21.72 1.51 16.13
C ASP A 413 -21.66 2.10 14.71
N ASP A 414 -20.56 2.78 14.37
CA ASP A 414 -20.35 3.45 13.07
C ASP A 414 -20.63 2.53 11.87
N ARG A 415 -20.42 1.22 12.05
CA ARG A 415 -20.63 0.18 11.03
C ARG A 415 -22.10 0.05 10.63
N GLN A 416 -23.03 0.25 11.55
CA GLN A 416 -24.47 0.19 11.24
C GLN A 416 -24.91 1.38 10.41
N MET A 417 -24.37 2.57 10.71
CA MET A 417 -24.65 3.78 9.93
C MET A 417 -24.11 3.64 8.50
N ASP A 418 -22.90 3.10 8.35
CA ASP A 418 -22.33 2.85 7.03
C ASP A 418 -23.11 1.81 6.23
N ARG A 419 -23.64 0.77 6.88
CA ARG A 419 -24.55 -0.21 6.23
C ARG A 419 -25.82 0.44 5.70
N GLN A 420 -26.46 1.30 6.49
CA GLN A 420 -27.67 2.03 6.08
C GLN A 420 -27.40 3.00 4.92
N ARG A 421 -26.27 3.71 4.96
CA ARG A 421 -25.84 4.59 3.87
C ARG A 421 -25.55 3.80 2.59
N LEU A 422 -24.87 2.67 2.71
CA LEU A 422 -24.55 1.82 1.58
C LEU A 422 -25.83 1.26 0.93
N GLU A 423 -26.80 0.80 1.72
CA GLU A 423 -28.10 0.36 1.21
C GLU A 423 -28.80 1.46 0.41
N ALA A 424 -28.83 2.69 0.93
CA ALA A 424 -29.43 3.83 0.23
C ALA A 424 -28.76 4.12 -1.13
N VAL A 425 -27.44 3.94 -1.22
CA VAL A 425 -26.69 4.12 -2.48
C VAL A 425 -26.89 2.94 -3.43
N LEU A 426 -26.92 1.71 -2.94
CA LEU A 426 -27.16 0.50 -3.74
C LEU A 426 -28.62 0.39 -4.22
N ALA A 427 -29.56 1.08 -3.56
CA ALA A 427 -30.94 1.22 -4.02
C ALA A 427 -31.05 2.07 -5.30
N THR A 428 -30.16 3.06 -5.48
CA THR A 428 -30.08 3.91 -6.68
C THR A 428 -28.74 3.73 -7.40
N PRO A 429 -28.45 2.55 -7.98
CA PRO A 429 -27.16 2.31 -8.61
C PRO A 429 -27.06 3.16 -9.89
N GLY A 430 -26.02 3.99 -9.97
CA GLY A 430 -25.68 4.69 -11.21
C GLY A 430 -25.24 3.72 -12.30
N GLU A 431 -25.37 4.14 -13.57
CA GLU A 431 -24.86 3.39 -14.71
C GLU A 431 -23.34 3.17 -14.58
N ALA A 432 -22.85 1.97 -14.90
CA ALA A 432 -21.43 1.58 -14.86
C ALA A 432 -20.70 1.81 -13.51
N THR A 433 -21.26 1.27 -12.42
CA THR A 433 -20.68 1.40 -11.09
C THR A 433 -19.54 0.39 -10.87
N GLY A 434 -18.37 0.90 -10.49
CA GLY A 434 -17.18 0.12 -10.11
C GLY A 434 -17.14 -0.14 -8.60
N MET A 435 -16.64 -1.30 -8.21
CA MET A 435 -16.61 -1.74 -6.81
C MET A 435 -15.29 -2.40 -6.46
N LEU A 436 -14.80 -2.10 -5.26
CA LEU A 436 -13.69 -2.80 -4.63
C LEU A 436 -14.18 -3.32 -3.27
N ILE A 437 -14.14 -4.63 -3.07
CA ILE A 437 -14.69 -5.28 -1.87
C ILE A 437 -13.58 -6.10 -1.20
N GLY A 438 -13.33 -5.83 0.08
CA GLY A 438 -12.36 -6.55 0.92
C GLY A 438 -13.06 -7.34 2.02
N PHE A 439 -12.68 -8.61 2.19
CA PHE A 439 -13.21 -9.46 3.26
C PHE A 439 -12.22 -10.58 3.62
N GLU A 440 -12.51 -11.31 4.69
CA GLU A 440 -11.75 -12.52 5.08
C GLU A 440 -12.17 -13.71 4.23
N SER A 441 -11.22 -14.50 3.76
CA SER A 441 -11.47 -15.70 2.97
C SER A 441 -12.23 -16.74 3.79
N PRO A 442 -13.37 -17.25 3.30
CA PRO A 442 -14.08 -18.34 3.97
C PRO A 442 -13.34 -19.68 3.85
N LEU A 443 -12.39 -19.80 2.91
CA LEU A 443 -11.65 -21.03 2.65
C LEU A 443 -10.60 -21.28 3.75
N LYS A 444 -9.98 -20.22 4.25
CA LYS A 444 -8.99 -20.26 5.32
C LYS A 444 -8.97 -18.92 6.06
N GLY A 445 -9.08 -18.97 7.38
CA GLY A 445 -8.97 -17.79 8.23
C GLY A 445 -7.61 -17.09 8.09
N ASN A 446 -7.58 -15.79 8.40
CA ASN A 446 -6.44 -14.88 8.23
C ASN A 446 -5.93 -14.71 6.79
N ARG A 447 -6.71 -15.15 5.78
CA ARG A 447 -6.49 -14.80 4.38
C ARG A 447 -7.50 -13.75 3.93
N SER A 448 -7.08 -12.84 3.09
CA SER A 448 -7.85 -11.77 2.49
C SER A 448 -8.34 -12.15 1.09
N VAL A 449 -9.58 -11.77 0.83
CA VAL A 449 -10.12 -11.68 -0.52
C VAL A 449 -10.29 -10.21 -0.85
N ILE A 450 -9.77 -9.80 -2.00
CA ILE A 450 -10.09 -8.50 -2.58
C ILE A 450 -10.71 -8.73 -3.94
N ALA A 451 -11.94 -8.27 -4.09
CA ALA A 451 -12.70 -8.35 -5.32
C ALA A 451 -12.72 -7.00 -6.01
N LEU A 452 -12.05 -6.91 -7.16
CA LEU A 452 -12.20 -5.83 -8.12
C LEU A 452 -13.33 -6.20 -9.07
N THR A 453 -14.46 -5.52 -8.92
CA THR A 453 -15.67 -5.84 -9.67
C THR A 453 -16.42 -4.59 -10.12
N GLY A 454 -17.52 -4.80 -10.83
CA GLY A 454 -18.38 -3.75 -11.34
C GLY A 454 -19.68 -4.34 -11.88
N THR A 455 -20.68 -3.48 -12.05
CA THR A 455 -21.95 -3.89 -12.68
C THR A 455 -21.73 -4.33 -14.14
N ASN A 456 -20.75 -3.73 -14.81
CA ASN A 456 -20.26 -4.10 -16.14
C ASN A 456 -18.71 -4.04 -16.19
N PRO A 457 -18.08 -4.60 -17.24
CA PRO A 457 -16.62 -4.54 -17.40
C PRO A 457 -16.06 -3.12 -17.44
N GLN A 458 -16.82 -2.14 -17.95
CA GLN A 458 -16.40 -0.75 -18.04
C GLN A 458 -16.28 -0.08 -16.65
N GLY A 459 -17.25 -0.31 -15.76
CA GLY A 459 -17.22 0.20 -14.38
C GLY A 459 -16.05 -0.39 -13.57
N MET A 460 -15.70 -1.64 -13.83
CA MET A 460 -14.52 -2.28 -13.25
C MET A 460 -13.22 -1.63 -13.76
N GLU A 461 -13.10 -1.34 -15.06
CA GLU A 461 -11.94 -0.62 -15.62
C GLU A 461 -11.83 0.81 -15.07
N ALA A 462 -12.96 1.50 -14.91
CA ALA A 462 -13.00 2.81 -14.25
C ALA A 462 -12.47 2.74 -12.80
N MET A 463 -12.79 1.67 -12.07
CA MET A 463 -12.26 1.43 -10.72
C MET A 463 -10.73 1.20 -10.72
N VAL A 464 -10.20 0.48 -11.72
CA VAL A 464 -8.74 0.31 -11.89
C VAL A 464 -8.05 1.65 -12.15
N THR A 465 -8.68 2.50 -12.96
CA THR A 465 -8.18 3.85 -13.25
C THR A 465 -8.21 4.71 -11.99
N ALA A 466 -9.31 4.69 -11.23
CA ALA A 466 -9.43 5.42 -9.97
C ALA A 466 -8.43 4.95 -8.90
N LEU A 467 -8.04 3.66 -8.89
CA LEU A 467 -6.99 3.14 -8.02
C LEU A 467 -5.60 3.70 -8.33
N ARG A 468 -5.38 4.26 -9.52
CA ARG A 468 -4.12 4.86 -9.95
C ARG A 468 -4.10 6.38 -9.83
N ASP A 469 -5.27 6.99 -9.70
CA ASP A 469 -5.42 8.43 -9.59
C ASP A 469 -5.00 8.91 -8.18
N PRO A 470 -3.98 9.78 -8.06
CA PRO A 470 -3.51 10.31 -6.78
C PRO A 470 -4.58 11.05 -5.97
N GLU A 471 -5.62 11.60 -6.62
CA GLU A 471 -6.71 12.32 -5.93
C GLU A 471 -7.80 11.38 -5.41
N MET A 472 -8.03 10.28 -6.12
CA MET A 472 -9.08 9.30 -5.78
C MET A 472 -8.57 8.21 -4.84
N GLN A 473 -7.31 7.81 -4.95
CA GLN A 473 -6.72 6.74 -4.15
C GLN A 473 -6.84 6.97 -2.63
N PRO A 474 -6.60 8.17 -2.07
CA PRO A 474 -6.76 8.42 -0.63
C PRO A 474 -8.22 8.29 -0.12
N ARG A 475 -9.20 8.36 -1.03
CA ARG A 475 -10.63 8.21 -0.72
C ARG A 475 -11.05 6.74 -0.60
N ILE A 476 -10.21 5.80 -1.04
CA ILE A 476 -10.47 4.35 -0.95
C ILE A 476 -10.11 3.88 0.46
N GLN A 477 -11.14 3.63 1.27
CA GLN A 477 -11.01 3.31 2.69
C GLN A 477 -12.01 2.22 3.09
N GLY A 478 -11.95 1.76 4.33
CA GLY A 478 -12.90 0.78 4.86
C GLY A 478 -12.73 -0.59 4.21
N ASP A 479 -13.84 -1.26 3.90
CA ASP A 479 -13.85 -2.60 3.31
C ASP A 479 -14.68 -2.71 2.04
N LEU A 480 -15.43 -1.66 1.69
CA LEU A 480 -16.11 -1.53 0.41
C LEU A 480 -15.93 -0.12 -0.13
N ALA A 481 -15.38 0.00 -1.33
CA ALA A 481 -15.30 1.25 -2.07
C ALA A 481 -16.14 1.17 -3.34
N LEU A 482 -16.92 2.21 -3.59
CA LEU A 482 -17.87 2.32 -4.68
C LEU A 482 -17.54 3.56 -5.52
N LEU A 483 -17.37 3.35 -6.82
CA LEU A 483 -17.21 4.40 -7.81
C LEU A 483 -18.49 4.50 -8.65
N SER A 484 -19.26 5.56 -8.44
CA SER A 484 -20.48 5.83 -9.21
C SER A 484 -20.52 7.30 -9.63
N GLY A 485 -20.76 7.56 -10.92
CA GLY A 485 -20.80 8.93 -11.47
C GLY A 485 -19.53 9.76 -11.21
N GLY A 486 -18.35 9.12 -11.18
CA GLY A 486 -17.07 9.78 -10.90
C GLY A 486 -16.82 10.12 -9.42
N ARG A 487 -17.71 9.74 -8.51
CA ARG A 487 -17.54 9.96 -7.06
C ARG A 487 -17.14 8.66 -6.38
N MET A 488 -16.04 8.71 -5.63
CA MET A 488 -15.59 7.62 -4.76
C MET A 488 -16.26 7.72 -3.39
N THR A 489 -16.92 6.65 -2.95
CA THR A 489 -17.49 6.52 -1.60
C THR A 489 -17.00 5.23 -0.96
N SER A 490 -16.70 5.27 0.33
CA SER A 490 -16.09 4.16 1.08
C SER A 490 -16.91 3.85 2.31
N TYR A 491 -17.02 2.56 2.67
CA TYR A 491 -17.86 2.06 3.75
C TYR A 491 -17.14 0.99 4.55
N LYS A 492 -17.58 0.78 5.80
CA LYS A 492 -17.11 -0.30 6.68
C LYS A 492 -18.26 -1.23 7.09
N VAL A 493 -18.35 -2.39 6.45
CA VAL A 493 -19.49 -3.32 6.51
C VAL A 493 -19.13 -4.64 7.21
N ASN A 494 -17.95 -5.20 6.94
CA ASN A 494 -17.41 -6.50 7.37
C ASN A 494 -16.63 -6.41 8.68
N ARG A 495 -16.64 -7.48 9.49
CA ARG A 495 -15.92 -7.50 10.78
C ARG A 495 -14.43 -7.46 10.51
N ASN A 496 -13.70 -6.77 11.39
CA ASN A 496 -12.25 -6.76 11.30
C ASN A 496 -11.65 -8.03 11.92
N TYR A 497 -10.67 -8.61 11.24
CA TYR A 497 -9.76 -9.64 11.72
C TYR A 497 -8.33 -9.07 11.77
N THR A 498 -7.44 -9.77 12.45
CA THR A 498 -6.07 -9.30 12.67
C THR A 498 -5.08 -10.09 11.83
N VAL A 499 -4.15 -9.40 11.18
CA VAL A 499 -3.06 -10.00 10.42
C VAL A 499 -1.73 -9.56 11.02
N GLY A 500 -0.80 -10.50 11.15
CA GLY A 500 0.54 -10.26 11.70
C GLY A 500 0.69 -10.74 13.14
N HIS A 501 1.78 -10.33 13.79
CA HIS A 501 2.13 -10.76 15.13
C HIS A 501 2.31 -9.56 16.05
N LEU A 502 1.54 -9.53 17.14
CA LEU A 502 1.67 -8.54 18.18
C LEU A 502 2.25 -9.18 19.45
N PRO A 503 3.34 -8.65 20.03
CA PRO A 503 3.86 -9.10 21.31
C PRO A 503 2.78 -9.13 22.40
N VAL A 504 2.82 -10.16 23.24
CA VAL A 504 1.81 -10.40 24.30
C VAL A 504 1.61 -9.23 25.25
N HIS A 505 2.66 -8.43 25.50
CA HIS A 505 2.58 -7.26 26.38
C HIS A 505 1.82 -6.07 25.76
N LEU A 506 1.67 -6.03 24.42
CA LEU A 506 0.91 -5.00 23.71
C LEU A 506 -0.56 -5.40 23.48
N MET A 507 -0.88 -6.70 23.55
CA MET A 507 -2.25 -7.20 23.33
C MET A 507 -3.31 -6.52 24.23
N PRO A 508 -3.08 -6.33 25.55
CA PRO A 508 -4.05 -5.62 26.38
C PRO A 508 -4.33 -4.21 25.85
N GLN A 509 -3.30 -3.46 25.44
CA GLN A 509 -3.48 -2.11 24.91
C GLN A 509 -4.37 -2.13 23.65
N PHE A 510 -4.15 -3.08 22.75
CA PHE A 510 -4.94 -3.20 21.53
C PHE A 510 -6.42 -3.52 21.82
N TRP A 511 -6.68 -4.51 22.68
CA TRP A 511 -8.05 -4.94 23.00
C TRP A 511 -8.81 -3.91 23.84
N LEU A 512 -8.17 -3.32 24.86
CA LEU A 512 -8.78 -2.33 25.75
C LEU A 512 -8.90 -0.96 25.06
N GLY A 513 -7.97 -0.59 24.18
CA GLY A 513 -7.99 0.70 23.47
C GLY A 513 -9.17 0.86 22.52
N LYS A 514 -9.69 -0.23 21.97
CA LYS A 514 -10.86 -0.23 21.07
C LYS A 514 -12.19 -0.37 21.77
N ARG A 515 -12.17 -0.81 23.04
CA ARG A 515 -13.35 -1.19 23.80
C ARG A 515 -13.40 -0.44 25.12
N PRO A 516 -13.75 0.86 25.10
CA PRO A 516 -13.92 1.64 26.32
C PRO A 516 -15.00 1.05 27.25
N ASP A 517 -15.93 0.27 26.72
CA ASP A 517 -16.91 -0.54 27.44
C ASP A 517 -16.25 -1.61 28.33
N LEU A 518 -15.25 -2.33 27.82
CA LEU A 518 -14.49 -3.30 28.62
C LEU A 518 -13.68 -2.60 29.71
N LEU A 519 -13.10 -1.44 29.40
CA LEU A 519 -12.40 -0.61 30.40
C LEU A 519 -13.35 -0.17 31.52
N LEU A 520 -14.55 0.31 31.16
CA LEU A 520 -15.56 0.73 32.13
C LEU A 520 -16.02 -0.45 33.00
N GLY A 521 -16.26 -1.62 32.38
CA GLY A 521 -16.59 -2.84 33.10
C GLY A 521 -15.49 -3.27 34.07
N LEU A 522 -14.22 -3.18 33.65
CA LEU A 522 -13.07 -3.50 34.49
C LEU A 522 -12.92 -2.52 35.66
N VAL A 523 -13.14 -1.23 35.42
CA VAL A 523 -13.17 -0.20 36.49
C VAL A 523 -14.30 -0.45 37.47
N LEU A 524 -15.49 -0.83 36.99
CA LEU A 524 -16.64 -1.14 37.83
C LEU A 524 -16.40 -2.40 38.68
N VAL A 525 -15.84 -3.45 38.08
CA VAL A 525 -15.44 -4.67 38.80
C VAL A 525 -14.37 -4.33 39.84
N ALA A 526 -13.34 -3.55 39.49
CA ALA A 526 -12.31 -3.12 40.42
C ALA A 526 -12.89 -2.30 41.59
N ALA A 527 -13.83 -1.39 41.30
CA ALA A 527 -14.53 -0.61 42.32
C ALA A 527 -15.35 -1.51 43.26
N LEU A 528 -16.07 -2.50 42.73
CA LEU A 528 -16.81 -3.48 43.55
C LEU A 528 -15.87 -4.35 44.39
N CYS A 529 -14.76 -4.81 43.82
CA CYS A 529 -13.74 -5.59 44.52
C CYS A 529 -13.09 -4.80 45.68
N ILE A 530 -13.05 -3.47 45.62
CA ILE A 530 -12.56 -2.63 46.72
C ILE A 530 -13.69 -2.29 47.70
N ALA A 531 -14.86 -1.92 47.19
CA ALA A 531 -15.99 -1.46 48.00
C ALA A 531 -16.58 -2.59 48.87
N ILE A 532 -16.74 -3.79 48.33
CA ILE A 532 -17.36 -4.92 49.05
C ILE A 532 -16.53 -5.32 50.29
N PRO A 533 -15.21 -5.61 50.18
CA PRO A 533 -14.40 -5.94 51.36
C PRO A 533 -14.32 -4.79 52.35
N THR A 534 -14.20 -3.54 51.86
CA THR A 534 -14.14 -2.36 52.72
C THR A 534 -15.43 -2.17 53.51
N TYR A 535 -16.59 -2.33 52.87
CA TYR A 535 -17.89 -2.30 53.53
C TYR A 535 -18.01 -3.37 54.62
N TRP A 536 -17.63 -4.61 54.31
CA TRP A 536 -17.66 -5.71 55.29
C TRP A 536 -16.68 -5.49 56.45
N LEU A 537 -15.48 -4.97 56.16
CA LEU A 537 -14.47 -4.64 57.17
C LEU A 537 -14.96 -3.53 58.12
N LEU A 538 -15.53 -2.46 57.55
CA LEU A 538 -16.10 -1.33 58.31
C LEU A 538 -17.32 -1.77 59.13
N ARG A 539 -18.20 -2.59 58.56
CA ARG A 539 -19.37 -3.16 59.25
C ARG A 539 -18.94 -4.04 60.42
N ARG A 540 -17.93 -4.89 60.25
CA ARG A 540 -17.38 -5.73 61.33
C ARG A 540 -16.77 -4.88 62.44
N ARG A 541 -16.02 -3.82 62.11
CA ARG A 541 -15.47 -2.88 63.09
C ARG A 541 -16.56 -2.10 63.85
N ALA A 542 -17.61 -1.65 63.16
CA ALA A 542 -18.74 -0.97 63.79
C ALA A 542 -19.49 -1.89 64.76
N ALA A 543 -19.74 -3.15 64.38
CA ALA A 543 -20.37 -4.13 65.26
C ALA A 543 -19.55 -4.43 66.52
N LEU A 544 -18.21 -4.49 66.41
CA LEU A 544 -17.32 -4.65 67.57
C LEU A 544 -17.41 -3.46 68.53
N ARG A 545 -17.44 -2.22 68.01
CA ARG A 545 -17.58 -1.00 68.84
C ARG A 545 -18.91 -0.92 69.58
N LEU A 546 -19.99 -1.39 68.97
CA LEU A 546 -21.30 -1.40 69.61
C LEU A 546 -21.36 -2.42 70.76
N ARG A 547 -20.67 -3.57 70.62
CA ARG A 547 -20.57 -4.56 71.71
C ARG A 547 -19.74 -4.09 72.90
N THR A 548 -18.74 -3.24 72.69
CA THR A 548 -17.94 -2.64 73.76
C THR A 548 -18.63 -1.48 74.49
N ARG A 549 -19.80 -1.02 74.02
CA ARG A 549 -20.59 0.07 74.64
C ARG A 549 -21.81 -0.43 75.42
N THR A 550 -22.16 -1.70 75.30
CA THR A 550 -23.29 -2.34 76.00
C THR A 550 -22.85 -3.28 77.13
N GLN A 551 -21.55 -3.33 77.42
CA GLN A 551 -21.01 -3.72 78.73
C GLN A 551 -20.63 -2.44 79.48
#